data_AF-A0A9J6F9E3-F1
#
_entry.id   AF-A0A9J6F9E3-F1
#
_cell.length_a   1.000
_cell.length_b   1.000
_cell.length_c   1.000
_cell.angle_alpha   90.00
_cell.angle_beta   90.00
_cell.angle_gamma   90.00
#
_symmetry.space_group_name_H-M   'P 1'
#
loop_
_entity.id
_entity.type
_entity.pdbx_description
1 polymer ?
#
loop_
_entity_poly.entity_id
_entity_poly.type
_entity_poly.pdbx_seq_one_letter_code
_entity_poly.pdbx_strand_id
1 'polypeptide(L)'
;MNKKKKTDTHCFAPGCRSGYPGHRVENGRKISLFSAPKDEHRRKVWERNLKRKDKPLTDTSAVCEKHFADHFVVRDYVHIIGGNEVRIARGKPGLTANAVPTFLPDLPTYLSSVKVK
;
A
#
# COMPACT_ATOMS: atom_id res chain seq x y z
N MET A 1 -0.31 26.34 -12.94
CA MET A 1 0.52 25.34 -12.22
C MET A 1 -0.38 24.59 -11.23
N ASN A 2 -0.74 23.33 -11.50
CA ASN A 2 -1.58 22.56 -10.56
C ASN A 2 -0.75 22.14 -9.35
N LYS A 3 -1.01 22.74 -8.18
CA LYS A 3 -0.43 22.29 -6.90
C LYS A 3 -0.86 20.84 -6.67
N LYS A 4 0.08 19.90 -6.63
CA LYS A 4 -0.20 18.50 -6.29
C LYS A 4 -0.76 18.46 -4.86
N LYS A 5 -1.94 17.89 -4.66
CA LYS A 5 -2.52 17.67 -3.32
C LYS A 5 -1.58 16.80 -2.49
N LYS A 6 -1.38 17.17 -1.23
CA LYS A 6 -0.53 16.42 -0.29
C LYS A 6 -1.23 15.11 0.07
N THR A 7 -0.51 13.99 -0.05
CA THR A 7 -1.00 12.67 0.39
C THR A 7 -0.90 12.55 1.91
N ASP A 8 -1.84 11.83 2.50
CA ASP A 8 -1.87 11.50 3.92
C ASP A 8 -0.62 10.74 4.35
N THR A 9 -0.15 11.05 5.55
CA THR A 9 1.02 10.41 6.18
C THR A 9 0.63 9.22 7.07
N HIS A 10 -0.67 8.96 7.22
CA HIS A 10 -1.21 7.87 8.00
C HIS A 10 -1.84 6.83 7.08
N CYS A 11 -1.66 5.55 7.41
CA CYS A 11 -2.31 4.46 6.70
C CYS A 11 -3.82 4.56 6.89
N PHE A 12 -4.56 4.39 5.80
CA PHE A 12 -6.02 4.40 5.80
C PHE A 12 -6.61 3.09 6.35
N ALA A 13 -5.86 1.98 6.30
CA ALA A 13 -6.35 0.68 6.74
C ALA A 13 -6.81 0.71 8.22
N PRO A 14 -7.94 0.06 8.55
CA PRO A 14 -8.47 0.06 9.91
C PRO A 14 -7.48 -0.60 10.88
N GLY A 15 -7.32 0.01 12.06
CA GLY A 15 -6.42 -0.48 13.11
C GLY A 15 -4.92 -0.26 12.85
N CYS A 16 -4.52 0.10 11.62
CA CYS A 16 -3.11 0.21 11.26
C CYS A 16 -2.44 1.42 11.93
N ARG A 17 -1.30 1.15 12.59
CA ARG A 17 -0.52 2.18 13.30
C ARG A 17 0.73 2.67 12.57
N SER A 18 1.02 2.18 11.36
CA SER A 18 2.30 2.46 10.66
C SER A 18 2.55 3.95 10.36
N GLY A 19 1.51 4.79 10.43
CA GLY A 19 1.60 6.24 10.29
C GLY A 19 2.02 7.00 11.55
N TYR A 20 1.91 6.41 12.73
CA TYR A 20 2.19 7.08 14.00
C TYR A 20 3.69 7.03 14.35
N PRO A 21 4.21 8.02 15.09
CA PRO A 21 5.56 7.96 15.64
C PRO A 21 5.81 6.64 16.39
N GLY A 22 7.03 6.09 16.29
CA GLY A 22 7.38 4.80 16.90
C GLY A 22 6.96 3.55 16.10
N HIS A 23 6.01 3.68 15.17
CA HIS A 23 5.50 2.55 14.37
C HIS A 23 5.83 2.64 12.88
N ARG A 24 6.59 3.66 12.46
CA ARG A 24 6.95 3.91 11.05
C ARG A 24 8.07 3.02 10.53
N VAL A 25 8.71 2.27 11.42
CA VAL A 25 9.86 1.42 11.11
C VAL A 25 9.53 0.01 11.56
N GLU A 26 9.80 -0.97 10.69
CA GLU A 26 9.68 -2.39 10.98
C GLU A 26 10.94 -3.09 10.47
N ASN A 27 11.52 -3.97 11.28
CA ASN A 27 12.76 -4.68 10.95
C ASN A 27 13.89 -3.73 10.47
N GLY A 28 14.03 -2.57 11.12
CA GLY A 28 15.04 -1.55 10.80
C GLY A 28 14.78 -0.77 9.50
N ARG A 29 13.63 -0.99 8.82
CA ARG A 29 13.28 -0.31 7.57
C ARG A 29 12.04 0.54 7.73
N LYS A 30 12.04 1.71 7.10
CA LYS A 30 10.87 2.59 7.07
C LYS A 30 9.77 1.95 6.23
N ILE A 31 8.58 1.84 6.81
CA ILE A 31 7.40 1.29 6.14
C ILE A 31 7.00 2.22 5.00
N SER A 32 6.84 1.66 3.81
CA SER A 32 6.41 2.38 2.61
C SER A 32 4.92 2.68 2.67
N LEU A 33 4.54 3.91 2.31
CA LEU A 33 3.16 4.34 2.12
C LEU A 33 2.89 4.62 0.64
N PHE A 34 1.78 4.08 0.13
CA PHE A 34 1.36 4.22 -1.26
C PHE A 34 0.07 5.02 -1.33
N SER A 35 0.05 6.04 -2.18
CA SER A 35 -1.16 6.83 -2.44
C SER A 35 -2.26 5.95 -3.06
N ALA A 36 -3.51 6.22 -2.69
CA ALA A 36 -4.66 5.58 -3.33
C ALA A 36 -4.66 5.84 -4.84
N PRO A 37 -5.19 4.91 -5.66
CA PRO A 37 -5.33 5.11 -7.09
C PRO A 37 -6.16 6.37 -7.38
N LYS A 38 -5.71 7.15 -8.38
CA LYS A 38 -6.52 8.26 -8.92
C LYS A 38 -7.72 7.77 -9.72
N ASP A 39 -7.55 6.60 -10.35
CA ASP A 39 -8.64 5.90 -11.03
C ASP A 39 -9.71 5.48 -10.01
N GLU A 40 -10.94 5.92 -10.24
CA GLU A 40 -12.04 5.73 -9.30
C GLU A 40 -12.41 4.25 -9.14
N HIS A 41 -12.41 3.49 -10.23
CA HIS A 41 -12.77 2.08 -10.19
C HIS A 41 -11.78 1.29 -9.33
N ARG A 42 -10.47 1.50 -9.51
CA ARG A 42 -9.43 0.92 -8.68
C ARG A 42 -9.49 1.40 -7.24
N ARG A 43 -9.79 2.67 -7.00
CA ARG A 43 -9.96 3.20 -5.64
C ARG A 43 -11.15 2.54 -4.92
N LYS A 44 -12.27 2.31 -5.61
CA LYS A 44 -13.43 1.55 -5.09
C LYS A 44 -13.07 0.10 -4.76
N VAL A 45 -12.16 -0.54 -5.52
CA VAL A 45 -11.64 -1.87 -5.16
C VAL A 45 -10.85 -1.81 -3.86
N TRP A 46 -9.96 -0.83 -3.70
CA TRP A 46 -9.21 -0.62 -2.45
C TRP A 46 -10.14 -0.38 -1.26
N GLU A 47 -11.13 0.51 -1.42
CA GLU A 47 -12.10 0.83 -0.38
C GLU A 47 -12.87 -0.40 0.09
N ARG A 48 -13.39 -1.21 -0.85
CA ARG A 48 -14.08 -2.46 -0.53
C ARG A 48 -13.19 -3.44 0.24
N ASN A 49 -11.94 -3.59 -0.16
CA ASN A 49 -11.04 -4.53 0.50
C ASN A 49 -10.58 -4.06 1.89
N LEU A 50 -10.40 -2.74 2.09
CA LEU A 50 -10.02 -2.18 3.38
C LEU A 50 -11.15 -2.25 4.41
N LYS A 51 -12.40 -2.49 3.97
CA LYS A 51 -13.59 -2.71 4.80
C LYS A 51 -13.84 -1.60 5.83
N ARG A 52 -13.36 -0.39 5.55
CA ARG A 52 -13.50 0.76 6.43
C ARG A 52 -14.84 1.44 6.17
N LYS A 53 -15.68 1.59 7.22
CA LYS A 53 -17.04 2.17 7.11
C LYS A 53 -17.18 3.56 7.70
N ASP A 54 -16.25 3.97 8.57
CA ASP A 54 -16.29 5.26 9.26
C ASP A 54 -15.95 6.45 8.35
N LYS A 55 -15.17 6.23 7.28
CA LYS A 55 -14.83 7.28 6.30
C LYS A 55 -14.52 6.72 4.92
N PRO A 56 -14.76 7.48 3.84
CA PRO A 56 -14.48 7.05 2.47
C PRO A 56 -12.99 7.16 2.10
N LEU A 57 -12.55 6.34 1.15
CA LEU A 57 -11.19 6.38 0.61
C LEU A 57 -11.06 7.48 -0.45
N THR A 58 -10.19 8.45 -0.23
CA THR A 58 -9.95 9.59 -1.15
C THR A 58 -8.69 9.41 -1.99
N ASP A 59 -8.49 10.27 -3.01
CA ASP A 59 -7.26 10.32 -3.82
C ASP A 59 -6.03 10.83 -3.02
N THR A 60 -6.26 11.44 -1.85
CA THR A 60 -5.20 11.86 -0.92
C THR A 60 -4.87 10.80 0.12
N SER A 61 -5.72 9.77 0.29
CA SER A 61 -5.48 8.69 1.24
C SER A 61 -4.25 7.86 0.86
N ALA A 62 -3.63 7.21 1.85
CA ALA A 62 -2.50 6.31 1.64
C ALA A 62 -2.69 4.97 2.36
N VAL A 63 -2.12 3.90 1.82
CA VAL A 63 -2.10 2.56 2.42
C VAL A 63 -0.66 2.07 2.47
N CYS A 64 -0.24 1.48 3.58
CA CYS A 64 1.14 1.02 3.75
C CYS A 64 1.37 -0.38 3.16
N GLU A 65 2.64 -0.73 2.96
CA GLU A 65 3.03 -1.99 2.29
C GLU A 65 2.54 -3.26 2.99
N LYS A 66 2.28 -3.21 4.30
CA LYS A 66 1.76 -4.34 5.09
C LYS A 66 0.41 -4.88 4.60
N HIS A 67 -0.33 -4.07 3.83
CA HIS A 67 -1.65 -4.45 3.35
C HIS A 67 -1.61 -5.07 1.95
N PHE A 68 -0.45 -5.11 1.28
CA PHE A 68 -0.27 -5.65 -0.05
C PHE A 68 0.52 -6.96 0.00
N ALA A 69 0.28 -7.85 -0.97
CA ALA A 69 1.17 -8.99 -1.18
C ALA A 69 2.54 -8.49 -1.64
N ASP A 70 3.61 -9.16 -1.21
CA ASP A 70 4.98 -8.74 -1.54
C ASP A 70 5.24 -8.66 -3.05
N HIS A 71 4.62 -9.53 -3.85
CA HIS A 71 4.77 -9.51 -5.31
C HIS A 71 4.17 -8.25 -5.97
N PHE A 72 3.28 -7.53 -5.28
CA PHE A 72 2.76 -6.25 -5.75
C PHE A 72 3.68 -5.07 -5.41
N VAL A 73 4.61 -5.24 -4.46
CA VAL A 73 5.52 -4.20 -4.00
C VAL A 73 6.82 -4.25 -4.80
N VAL A 74 6.98 -3.28 -5.70
CA VAL A 74 8.14 -3.20 -6.58
C VAL A 74 9.26 -2.45 -5.87
N ARG A 75 10.33 -3.15 -5.52
CA ARG A 75 11.50 -2.60 -4.81
C ARG A 75 12.72 -2.37 -5.70
N ASP A 76 12.72 -2.92 -6.91
CA ASP A 76 13.81 -2.78 -7.88
C ASP A 76 13.32 -2.22 -9.22
N TYR A 77 14.22 -1.58 -9.97
CA TYR A 77 14.09 -1.42 -11.41
C TYR A 77 14.73 -2.63 -12.08
N VAL A 78 13.99 -3.29 -12.97
CA VAL A 78 14.46 -4.44 -13.72
C VAL A 78 14.72 -4.00 -15.15
N HIS A 79 15.95 -4.20 -15.62
CA HIS A 79 16.39 -3.87 -16.97
C HIS A 79 17.01 -5.11 -17.62
N ILE A 80 16.82 -5.28 -18.93
CA ILE A 80 17.54 -6.30 -19.70
C ILE A 80 18.64 -5.60 -20.48
N ILE A 81 19.90 -5.87 -20.13
CA ILE A 81 21.09 -5.29 -20.77
C ILE A 81 21.88 -6.43 -21.41
N GLY A 82 21.94 -6.46 -22.75
CA GLY A 82 22.64 -7.52 -23.48
C GLY A 82 22.11 -8.93 -23.19
N GLY A 83 20.80 -9.08 -22.94
CA GLY A 83 20.17 -10.35 -22.58
C GLY A 83 20.23 -10.72 -21.10
N ASN A 84 20.98 -9.97 -20.28
CA ASN A 84 21.08 -10.20 -18.84
C ASN A 84 20.12 -9.30 -18.06
N GLU A 85 19.45 -9.87 -17.06
CA GLU A 85 18.62 -9.12 -16.13
C GLU A 85 19.49 -8.38 -15.10
N VAL A 86 19.36 -7.06 -15.08
CA VAL A 86 20.02 -6.16 -14.13
C VAL A 86 18.96 -5.54 -13.22
N ARG A 87 19.12 -5.73 -11.92
CA ARG A 87 18.23 -5.19 -10.88
C ARG A 87 18.89 -4.03 -10.15
N ILE A 88 18.21 -2.89 -10.08
CA ILE A 88 18.67 -1.69 -9.39
C ILE A 88 17.66 -1.34 -8.30
N ALA A 89 18.09 -1.33 -7.04
CA ALA A 89 17.21 -1.01 -5.92
C ALA A 89 16.60 0.40 -6.03
N ARG A 90 15.29 0.51 -5.77
CA ARG A 90 14.57 1.78 -5.75
C ARG A 90 14.77 2.47 -4.40
N GLY A 91 15.03 3.77 -4.43
CA GLY A 91 15.03 4.59 -3.21
C GLY A 91 13.64 4.70 -2.55
N LYS A 92 12.57 4.51 -3.32
CA LYS A 92 11.18 4.36 -2.82
C LYS A 92 10.49 3.21 -3.53
N PRO A 93 9.96 2.23 -2.79
CA PRO A 93 9.12 1.20 -3.37
C PRO A 93 7.92 1.78 -4.11
N GLY A 94 7.43 1.06 -5.11
CA GLY A 94 6.20 1.35 -5.82
C GLY A 94 5.23 0.17 -5.74
N LEU A 95 4.05 0.35 -6.31
CA LEU A 95 3.07 -0.72 -6.50
C LEU A 95 2.93 -1.04 -7.98
N THR A 96 2.65 -2.30 -8.29
CA THR A 96 2.21 -2.70 -9.63
C THR A 96 0.82 -2.11 -9.97
N ALA A 97 0.51 -2.05 -11.25
CA ALA A 97 -0.74 -1.47 -11.74
C ALA A 97 -2.00 -2.27 -11.34
N ASN A 98 -1.86 -3.51 -10.90
CA ASN A 98 -2.97 -4.36 -10.44
C ASN A 98 -2.98 -4.54 -8.91
N ALA A 99 -2.07 -3.90 -8.18
CA ALA A 99 -1.98 -4.01 -6.74
C ALA A 99 -3.29 -3.62 -6.05
N VAL A 100 -3.73 -4.48 -5.12
CA VAL A 100 -4.90 -4.29 -4.26
C VAL A 100 -4.53 -4.61 -2.81
N PRO A 101 -4.97 -3.81 -1.82
CA PRO A 101 -4.75 -4.14 -0.43
C PRO A 101 -5.69 -5.29 -0.06
N THR A 102 -5.18 -6.36 0.51
CA THR A 102 -5.99 -7.53 0.92
C THR A 102 -5.66 -8.02 2.32
N PHE A 103 -4.48 -7.69 2.84
CA PHE A 103 -4.06 -8.09 4.18
C PHE A 103 -4.49 -7.04 5.19
N LEU A 104 -5.24 -7.44 6.21
CA LEU A 104 -5.68 -6.57 7.31
C LEU A 104 -5.26 -7.20 8.65
N PRO A 105 -3.95 -7.24 8.95
CA PRO A 105 -3.42 -7.93 10.14
C PRO A 105 -3.86 -7.25 11.44
N ASP A 106 -4.18 -5.96 11.39
CA ASP A 106 -4.58 -5.17 12.56
C ASP A 106 -6.08 -5.29 12.91
N LEU A 107 -6.85 -6.10 12.18
CA LEU A 107 -8.25 -6.40 12.51
C LEU A 107 -8.36 -7.67 13.37
N PRO A 108 -9.33 -7.73 14.29
CA PRO A 108 -9.69 -8.97 14.96
C PRO A 108 -9.98 -10.09 13.96
N THR A 109 -9.52 -11.31 14.28
CA THR A 109 -9.60 -12.48 13.37
C THR A 109 -11.03 -12.76 12.88
N TYR A 110 -12.05 -12.49 13.71
CA TYR A 110 -13.46 -12.66 13.35
C TYR A 110 -13.96 -11.70 12.25
N LEU A 111 -13.26 -10.60 11.98
CA LEU A 111 -13.56 -9.64 10.90
C LEU A 111 -12.69 -9.86 9.65
N SER A 112 -11.57 -10.59 9.80
CA SER A 112 -10.73 -10.98 8.69
C SER A 112 -11.41 -12.14 7.95
N SER A 113 -11.93 -11.91 6.74
CA SER A 113 -12.55 -12.97 5.93
C SER A 113 -11.48 -13.83 5.25
N VAL A 114 -10.51 -14.31 6.01
CA VAL A 114 -9.52 -15.25 5.49
C VAL A 114 -10.23 -16.59 5.36
N LYS A 115 -10.74 -16.88 4.16
CA LYS A 115 -10.95 -18.27 3.75
C LYS A 115 -9.56 -18.87 3.58
N VAL A 116 -9.02 -19.44 4.65
CA VAL A 116 -7.87 -20.34 4.57
C VAL A 116 -8.36 -21.53 3.75
N LYS A 117 -7.80 -21.70 2.54
CA LYS A 117 -7.87 -22.97 1.81
C LYS A 117 -6.68 -23.81 2.22
#